data_AF-A0A1I8B522-F1
#
_entry.id   AF-A0A1I8B522-F1
#
_cell.length_a   1.000
_cell.length_b   1.000
_cell.length_c   1.000
_cell.angle_alpha   90.00
_cell.angle_beta   90.00
_cell.angle_gamma   90.00
#
_symmetry.space_group_name_H-M   'P 1'
#
loop_
_entity.id
_entity.type
_entity.pdbx_description
1 polymer ?
#
loop_
_entity_poly.entity_id
_entity_poly.type
_entity_poly.pdbx_seq_one_letter_code
_entity_poly.pdbx_strand_id
1 'polypeptide(L)'
;MLECIEFEGVNCNTKFQFVRAFKCYHSVDHLTNNKTRGCKIKDGRKMISMINRKWGYQLDEAKCFLAIEFKGKPSGNEKEALQKYTKQGCGDCPSNAGFCRTCTESLCNSKEFYEEMQYCWKSKTETEQCIRKENEGICYYAVESNGKVKQACGKCPPKEKGACQECTKTYCNKESLVGYYCYSRDGKVCLTAYNGACYTARNKDNEVVQGCGNCPNPACKKCFGQFCNDAKNFKYYCLYPHFNVLNECDEPECYIARGDKDFD
;
A
#
# COMPACT_ATOMS: atom_id res chain seq x y z
N MET A 1 -12.15 -48.71 8.20
CA MET A 1 -13.62 -48.78 8.26
C MET A 1 -14.09 -47.33 8.38
N LEU A 2 -14.59 -46.74 7.29
CA LEU A 2 -15.06 -45.35 7.26
C LEU A 2 -16.57 -45.37 7.50
N GLU A 3 -17.01 -44.86 8.66
CA GLU A 3 -18.43 -44.74 9.00
C GLU A 3 -19.09 -43.59 8.22
N CYS A 4 -20.27 -43.87 7.67
CA CYS A 4 -21.08 -42.91 6.92
C CYS A 4 -21.88 -42.03 7.88
N ILE A 5 -21.85 -40.71 7.67
CA ILE A 5 -22.79 -39.79 8.32
C ILE A 5 -23.96 -39.60 7.35
N GLU A 6 -25.15 -40.05 7.75
CA GLU A 6 -26.39 -39.83 7.00
C GLU A 6 -26.65 -38.31 6.85
N PHE A 7 -26.68 -37.83 5.61
CA PHE A 7 -27.36 -36.58 5.28
C PHE A 7 -28.80 -36.94 4.92
N GLU A 8 -29.75 -36.29 5.59
CA GLU A 8 -31.20 -36.51 5.50
C GLU A 8 -31.66 -36.89 4.08
N GLY A 9 -32.04 -38.17 3.91
CA GLY A 9 -32.78 -38.66 2.74
C GLY A 9 -31.99 -39.35 1.62
N VAL A 10 -30.67 -39.57 1.74
CA VAL A 10 -29.89 -40.28 0.70
C VAL A 10 -29.52 -41.69 1.16
N ASN A 11 -30.19 -42.70 0.60
CA ASN A 11 -29.98 -44.11 0.91
C ASN A 11 -28.62 -44.59 0.33
N CYS A 12 -27.69 -44.99 1.21
CA CYS A 12 -26.29 -45.33 0.89
C CYS A 12 -26.10 -46.62 0.05
N ASN A 13 -27.16 -47.28 -0.42
CA ASN A 13 -27.08 -48.59 -1.07
C ASN A 13 -26.97 -48.60 -2.59
N THR A 14 -26.89 -47.46 -3.26
CA THR A 14 -26.48 -47.44 -4.68
C THR A 14 -24.97 -47.30 -4.78
N LYS A 15 -24.33 -48.34 -5.31
CA LYS A 15 -22.89 -48.55 -5.54
C LYS A 15 -22.21 -47.51 -6.47
N PHE A 16 -22.84 -46.36 -6.71
CA PHE A 16 -22.43 -45.31 -7.60
C PHE A 16 -22.61 -43.95 -6.91
N GLN A 17 -21.57 -43.12 -7.00
CA GLN A 17 -21.50 -41.71 -6.58
C GLN A 17 -20.98 -41.42 -5.15
N PHE A 18 -19.83 -42.01 -4.79
CA PHE A 18 -18.85 -41.22 -4.03
C PHE A 18 -18.17 -40.22 -4.97
N VAL A 19 -18.90 -39.22 -5.45
CA VAL A 19 -18.24 -37.98 -5.87
C VAL A 19 -17.70 -37.41 -4.58
N ARG A 20 -16.38 -37.38 -4.38
CA ARG A 20 -15.78 -36.62 -3.26
C ARG A 20 -16.44 -35.25 -3.27
N ALA A 21 -17.32 -34.99 -2.31
CA ALA A 21 -18.07 -33.75 -2.28
C ALA A 21 -17.05 -32.63 -2.08
N PHE A 22 -16.80 -31.85 -3.13
CA PHE A 22 -15.99 -30.67 -3.04
C PHE A 22 -16.72 -29.67 -2.15
N LYS A 23 -16.10 -29.26 -1.04
CA LYS A 23 -16.71 -28.36 -0.07
C LYS A 23 -15.94 -27.04 -0.04
N CYS A 24 -16.67 -25.96 0.16
CA CYS A 24 -16.14 -24.62 0.33
C CYS A 24 -16.58 -24.15 1.72
N TYR A 25 -15.77 -23.35 2.42
CA TYR A 25 -16.32 -22.52 3.50
C TYR A 25 -17.31 -21.54 2.89
N HIS A 26 -18.39 -21.27 3.62
CA HIS A 26 -19.45 -20.40 3.15
C HIS A 26 -19.93 -19.46 4.25
N SER A 27 -19.84 -18.16 3.98
CA SER A 27 -20.34 -17.14 4.89
C SER A 27 -20.62 -15.85 4.14
N VAL A 28 -21.67 -15.17 4.60
CA VAL A 28 -22.08 -13.84 4.16
C VAL A 28 -21.84 -12.95 5.36
N ASP A 29 -20.88 -12.04 5.23
CA ASP A 29 -20.54 -10.98 6.20
C ASP A 29 -19.59 -11.34 7.36
N HIS A 30 -19.08 -12.56 7.45
CA HIS A 30 -18.02 -12.93 8.41
C HIS A 30 -17.08 -14.02 7.90
N LEU A 31 -15.79 -13.95 8.21
CA LEU A 31 -14.86 -15.06 7.99
C LEU A 31 -15.12 -16.16 9.03
N THR A 32 -15.74 -17.27 8.62
CA THR A 32 -16.11 -18.34 9.54
C THR A 32 -15.66 -19.70 9.00
N ASN A 33 -14.59 -20.25 9.57
CA ASN A 33 -14.09 -21.60 9.25
C ASN A 33 -15.00 -22.74 9.79
N ASN A 34 -16.25 -22.46 10.14
CA ASN A 34 -17.16 -23.43 10.77
C ASN A 34 -18.40 -23.76 9.91
N LYS A 35 -18.71 -22.97 8.89
CA LYS A 35 -19.83 -23.20 7.97
C LYS A 35 -19.29 -23.63 6.62
N THR A 36 -19.71 -24.79 6.14
CA THR A 36 -19.30 -25.34 4.85
C THR A 36 -20.51 -25.59 3.97
N ARG A 37 -20.34 -25.50 2.65
CA ARG A 37 -21.34 -25.91 1.67
C ARG A 37 -20.69 -26.82 0.63
N GLY A 38 -21.42 -27.85 0.21
CA GLY A 38 -21.05 -28.62 -0.96
C GLY A 38 -21.19 -27.74 -2.21
N CYS A 39 -20.13 -27.67 -3.01
CA CYS A 39 -20.08 -26.86 -4.21
C CYS A 39 -20.39 -27.79 -5.37
N LYS A 40 -21.55 -27.62 -6.00
CA LYS A 40 -21.91 -28.40 -7.17
C LYS A 40 -21.02 -27.95 -8.32
N ILE A 41 -20.22 -28.87 -8.87
CA ILE A 41 -19.73 -28.71 -10.25
C ILE A 41 -21.00 -28.58 -11.09
N LYS A 42 -21.09 -27.55 -11.94
CA LYS A 42 -22.14 -27.52 -12.97
C LYS A 42 -21.83 -28.66 -13.94
N ASP A 43 -22.23 -29.87 -13.59
CA ASP A 43 -22.30 -30.96 -14.54
C ASP A 43 -23.41 -30.59 -15.53
N GLY A 44 -22.97 -30.13 -16.71
CA GLY A 44 -23.73 -30.36 -17.92
C GLY A 44 -24.02 -31.85 -17.96
N ARG A 45 -25.29 -32.23 -17.81
CA ARG A 45 -25.72 -33.61 -18.00
C ARG A 45 -25.12 -34.15 -19.30
N LYS A 46 -24.16 -35.03 -19.19
CA LYS A 46 -24.08 -36.23 -20.04
C LYS A 46 -23.27 -37.29 -19.31
N MET A 47 -24.05 -38.15 -18.67
CA MET A 47 -23.83 -39.58 -18.49
C MET A 47 -22.67 -40.10 -19.34
N ILE A 48 -21.70 -40.75 -18.67
CA ILE A 48 -20.74 -41.62 -19.29
C ILE A 48 -21.51 -42.76 -19.96
N SER A 49 -21.89 -42.54 -21.21
CA SER A 49 -22.06 -43.57 -22.23
C SER A 49 -21.53 -42.95 -23.51
N MET A 50 -20.57 -43.64 -24.14
CA MET A 50 -19.95 -43.33 -25.43
C MET A 50 -18.60 -42.57 -25.35
N ILE A 51 -17.54 -43.38 -25.24
CA ILE A 51 -16.53 -43.57 -26.30
C ILE A 51 -16.05 -42.29 -26.99
N ASN A 52 -14.76 -41.98 -26.78
CA ASN A 52 -13.82 -41.36 -27.71
C ASN A 52 -14.45 -40.61 -28.91
N ARG A 53 -14.54 -39.28 -28.84
CA ARG A 53 -14.33 -38.37 -29.99
C ARG A 53 -14.28 -36.90 -29.56
N LYS A 54 -13.04 -36.39 -29.54
CA LYS A 54 -12.62 -35.21 -30.31
C LYS A 54 -13.45 -33.94 -30.14
N TRP A 55 -13.61 -33.39 -28.93
CA TRP A 55 -13.75 -31.95 -28.67
C TRP A 55 -13.22 -31.65 -27.27
N GLY A 56 -12.16 -30.84 -27.17
CA GLY A 56 -11.59 -30.42 -25.89
C GLY A 56 -12.52 -29.43 -25.21
N TYR A 57 -13.32 -29.91 -24.26
CA TYR A 57 -14.09 -29.07 -23.35
C TYR A 57 -13.41 -29.12 -21.97
N GLN A 58 -13.00 -27.94 -21.47
CA GLN A 58 -12.51 -27.75 -20.12
C GLN A 58 -13.63 -28.05 -19.13
N LEU A 59 -13.42 -29.02 -18.24
CA LEU A 59 -14.19 -29.13 -17.01
C LEU A 59 -13.88 -27.87 -16.19
N ASP A 60 -14.88 -27.02 -15.95
CA ASP A 60 -14.77 -25.94 -14.97
C ASP A 60 -14.56 -26.60 -13.60
N GLU A 61 -13.30 -26.65 -13.15
CA GLU A 61 -12.92 -27.22 -11.85
C GLU A 61 -13.74 -26.55 -10.74
N ALA A 62 -14.23 -27.32 -9.78
CA ALA A 62 -14.88 -26.75 -8.61
C ALA A 62 -13.89 -25.84 -7.87
N LYS A 63 -14.27 -24.58 -7.68
CA LYS A 63 -13.46 -23.58 -6.96
C LYS A 63 -14.18 -23.12 -5.70
N CYS A 64 -13.42 -22.82 -4.67
CA CYS A 64 -13.85 -21.97 -3.57
C CYS A 64 -13.35 -20.54 -3.84
N PHE A 65 -14.07 -19.53 -3.37
CA PHE A 65 -13.57 -18.15 -3.33
C PHE A 65 -13.53 -17.61 -1.90
N LEU A 66 -12.62 -16.66 -1.69
CA LEU A 66 -12.59 -15.76 -0.55
C LEU A 66 -12.48 -14.34 -1.10
N ALA A 67 -13.45 -13.50 -0.77
CA ALA A 67 -13.57 -12.15 -1.29
C ALA A 67 -13.69 -11.14 -0.15
N ILE A 68 -13.17 -9.93 -0.35
CA ILE A 68 -13.31 -8.79 0.54
C ILE A 68 -14.01 -7.68 -0.22
N GLU A 69 -15.17 -7.28 0.27
CA GLU A 69 -15.97 -6.21 -0.30
C GLU A 69 -15.78 -4.93 0.51
N PHE A 70 -14.74 -4.16 0.21
CA PHE A 70 -14.60 -2.82 0.78
C PHE A 70 -15.55 -1.85 0.07
N LYS A 71 -16.54 -1.31 0.79
CA LYS A 71 -17.27 -0.11 0.33
C LYS A 71 -16.48 1.13 0.77
N GLY A 72 -15.54 1.59 -0.05
CA GLY A 72 -14.74 2.81 0.19
C GLY A 72 -13.38 2.58 0.86
N LYS A 73 -12.69 3.68 1.27
CA LYS A 73 -11.41 3.58 2.01
C LYS A 73 -11.64 2.82 3.32
N PRO A 74 -10.90 1.75 3.64
CA PRO A 74 -11.07 1.05 4.90
C PRO A 74 -10.74 1.99 6.07
N SER A 75 -11.77 2.52 6.74
CA SER A 75 -11.63 3.24 8.01
C SER A 75 -11.83 2.23 9.14
N GLY A 76 -10.78 1.93 9.89
CA GLY A 76 -10.87 1.05 11.06
C GLY A 76 -9.69 0.09 11.21
N ASN A 77 -9.76 -0.71 12.26
CA ASN A 77 -8.81 -1.78 12.55
C ASN A 77 -8.96 -2.91 11.50
N GLU A 78 -7.84 -3.39 10.94
CA GLU A 78 -7.76 -4.53 10.01
C GLU A 78 -8.62 -5.70 10.49
N LYS A 79 -8.54 -6.06 11.78
CA LYS A 79 -9.30 -7.16 12.36
C LYS A 79 -10.82 -6.98 12.26
N GLU A 80 -11.30 -5.74 12.36
CA GLU A 80 -12.73 -5.41 12.32
C GLU A 80 -13.26 -5.35 10.89
N ALA A 81 -12.46 -4.80 9.97
CA ALA A 81 -12.79 -4.79 8.56
C ALA A 81 -12.88 -6.22 7.99
N LEU A 82 -12.00 -7.11 8.43
CA LEU A 82 -12.00 -8.51 8.00
C LEU A 82 -13.17 -9.30 8.52
N GLN A 83 -13.56 -9.04 9.76
CA GLN A 83 -14.75 -9.67 10.29
C GLN A 83 -16.01 -9.19 9.58
N LYS A 84 -16.11 -7.95 9.11
CA LYS A 84 -17.36 -7.41 8.53
C LYS A 84 -17.47 -7.53 7.01
N TYR A 85 -16.36 -7.56 6.28
CA TYR A 85 -16.35 -7.39 4.82
C TYR A 85 -15.90 -8.64 4.05
N THR A 86 -15.66 -9.76 4.73
CA THR A 86 -15.19 -10.99 4.07
C THR A 86 -16.36 -11.91 3.72
N LYS A 87 -16.37 -12.38 2.48
CA LYS A 87 -17.31 -13.40 1.96
C LYS A 87 -16.54 -14.64 1.52
N GLN A 88 -17.10 -15.80 1.84
CA GLN A 88 -16.59 -17.11 1.44
C GLN A 88 -17.67 -17.85 0.68
N GLY A 89 -17.31 -18.55 -0.40
CA GLY A 89 -18.30 -19.34 -1.14
C GLY A 89 -17.72 -20.19 -2.26
N CYS A 90 -18.62 -20.60 -3.14
CA CYS A 90 -18.37 -21.51 -4.25
C CYS A 90 -18.24 -20.73 -5.57
N GLY A 91 -17.38 -21.19 -6.46
CA GLY A 91 -17.20 -20.64 -7.80
C GLY A 91 -16.13 -19.57 -7.89
N ASP A 92 -16.21 -18.77 -8.95
CA ASP A 92 -15.27 -17.68 -9.20
C ASP A 92 -15.56 -16.46 -8.32
N CYS A 93 -14.64 -15.50 -8.37
CA CYS A 93 -14.73 -14.26 -7.64
C CYS A 93 -15.95 -13.40 -8.03
N PRO A 94 -16.69 -12.85 -7.05
CA PRO A 94 -17.75 -11.88 -7.34
C PRO A 94 -17.18 -10.65 -8.07
N SER A 95 -17.87 -10.17 -9.11
CA SER A 95 -17.41 -9.05 -9.95
C SER A 95 -17.29 -7.71 -9.21
N ASN A 96 -17.92 -7.59 -8.04
CA ASN A 96 -17.92 -6.40 -7.19
C ASN A 96 -16.95 -6.49 -5.99
N ALA A 97 -16.15 -7.56 -5.91
CA ALA A 97 -15.18 -7.72 -4.83
C ALA A 97 -13.98 -6.78 -5.04
N GLY A 98 -13.57 -6.06 -4.00
CA GLY A 98 -12.36 -5.24 -4.04
C GLY A 98 -11.10 -6.09 -4.08
N PHE A 99 -11.11 -7.20 -3.34
CA PHE A 99 -10.08 -8.25 -3.41
C PHE A 99 -10.75 -9.61 -3.43
N CYS A 100 -10.25 -10.52 -4.25
CA CYS A 100 -10.75 -11.88 -4.24
C CYS A 100 -9.71 -12.89 -4.74
N ARG A 101 -9.71 -14.07 -4.14
CA ARG A 101 -8.91 -15.22 -4.56
C ARG A 101 -9.79 -16.45 -4.67
N THR A 102 -9.39 -17.34 -5.58
CA THR A 102 -9.98 -18.67 -5.73
C THR A 102 -8.96 -19.75 -5.40
N CYS A 103 -9.44 -20.91 -4.98
CA CYS A 103 -8.64 -22.11 -4.78
C CYS A 103 -9.47 -23.35 -5.14
N THR A 104 -8.80 -24.45 -5.51
CA THR A 104 -9.42 -25.66 -6.10
C THR A 104 -9.35 -26.88 -5.20
N GLU A 105 -8.91 -26.72 -3.95
CA GLU A 105 -8.91 -27.76 -2.93
C GLU A 105 -10.17 -27.66 -2.05
N SER A 106 -10.61 -28.77 -1.47
CA SER A 106 -11.77 -28.73 -0.57
C SER A 106 -11.42 -27.96 0.70
N LEU A 107 -12.31 -27.06 1.12
CA LEU A 107 -12.18 -26.21 2.32
C LEU A 107 -10.95 -25.29 2.28
N CYS A 108 -10.45 -24.97 1.08
CA CYS A 108 -9.24 -24.19 0.90
C CYS A 108 -9.41 -22.70 1.18
N ASN A 109 -10.63 -22.16 1.09
CA ASN A 109 -10.90 -20.74 1.28
C ASN A 109 -11.00 -20.37 2.77
N SER A 110 -10.06 -20.84 3.59
CA SER A 110 -10.06 -20.71 5.05
C SER A 110 -9.51 -19.36 5.53
N LYS A 111 -9.51 -19.15 6.85
CA LYS A 111 -8.82 -18.03 7.50
C LYS A 111 -7.32 -18.01 7.23
N GLU A 112 -6.68 -19.17 7.21
CA GLU A 112 -5.26 -19.31 6.90
C GLU A 112 -4.97 -18.86 5.47
N PHE A 113 -5.83 -19.24 4.52
CA PHE A 113 -5.75 -18.77 3.13
C PHE A 113 -5.90 -17.25 2.98
N TYR A 114 -6.64 -16.61 3.90
CA TYR A 114 -6.68 -15.16 4.02
C TYR A 114 -5.38 -14.60 4.65
N GLU A 115 -4.91 -15.19 5.74
CA GLU A 115 -3.72 -14.73 6.47
C GLU A 115 -2.42 -14.87 5.67
N GLU A 116 -2.40 -15.70 4.63
CA GLU A 116 -1.33 -15.71 3.62
C GLU A 116 -1.16 -14.37 2.89
N MET A 117 -2.15 -13.49 2.96
CA MET A 117 -2.17 -12.23 2.21
C MET A 117 -1.98 -11.01 3.11
N GLN A 118 -1.44 -9.98 2.48
CA GLN A 118 -1.30 -8.64 3.03
C GLN A 118 -1.70 -7.63 1.97
N TYR A 119 -2.21 -6.49 2.41
CA TYR A 119 -2.62 -5.43 1.51
C TYR A 119 -1.81 -4.19 1.79
N CYS A 120 -1.25 -3.60 0.76
CA CYS A 120 -0.45 -2.39 0.83
C CYS A 120 -1.09 -1.30 -0.01
N TRP A 121 -0.79 -0.04 0.30
CA TRP A 121 -1.09 1.04 -0.64
C TRP A 121 -0.17 0.92 -1.85
N LYS A 122 -0.74 1.17 -3.02
CA LYS A 122 -0.01 1.36 -4.29
C LYS A 122 0.01 2.84 -4.68
N SER A 123 -1.01 3.57 -4.27
CA SER A 123 -1.12 5.03 -4.39
C SER A 123 -2.06 5.60 -3.32
N LYS A 124 -2.36 6.90 -3.40
CA LYS A 124 -3.36 7.58 -2.54
C LYS A 124 -4.77 6.98 -2.59
N THR A 125 -5.10 6.30 -3.68
CA THR A 125 -6.44 5.79 -4.01
C THR A 125 -6.45 4.31 -4.34
N GLU A 126 -5.30 3.72 -4.64
CA GLU A 126 -5.18 2.32 -5.03
C GLU A 126 -4.43 1.50 -3.99
N THR A 127 -4.86 0.26 -3.86
CA THR A 127 -4.27 -0.75 -3.01
C THR A 127 -3.84 -1.93 -3.87
N GLU A 128 -2.91 -2.71 -3.35
CA GLU A 128 -2.51 -3.98 -3.95
C GLU A 128 -2.50 -5.09 -2.90
N GLN A 129 -2.66 -6.32 -3.39
CA GLN A 129 -2.70 -7.52 -2.59
C GLN A 129 -1.42 -8.32 -2.84
N CYS A 130 -0.81 -8.80 -1.76
CA CYS A 130 0.52 -9.38 -1.76
C CYS A 130 0.59 -10.63 -0.90
N ILE A 131 1.33 -11.61 -1.38
CA ILE A 131 1.56 -12.85 -0.65
C ILE A 131 2.56 -12.54 0.47
N ARG A 132 2.16 -12.72 1.73
CA ARG A 132 3.00 -12.45 2.90
C ARG A 132 4.28 -13.25 2.87
N LYS A 133 4.21 -14.52 2.47
CA LYS A 133 5.40 -15.39 2.42
C LYS A 133 6.45 -14.89 1.43
N GLU A 134 6.02 -14.34 0.30
CA GLU A 134 6.91 -13.83 -0.75
C GLU A 134 7.48 -12.45 -0.40
N ASN A 135 6.70 -11.61 0.26
CA ASN A 135 7.07 -10.22 0.57
C ASN A 135 7.47 -10.02 2.05
N GLU A 136 7.64 -11.11 2.81
CA GLU A 136 7.87 -11.13 4.26
C GLU A 136 6.78 -10.38 5.06
N GLY A 137 5.60 -10.18 4.46
CA GLY A 137 4.56 -9.34 5.00
C GLY A 137 4.99 -7.88 5.16
N ILE A 138 5.79 -7.35 4.24
CA ILE A 138 6.28 -5.97 4.28
C ILE A 138 5.54 -5.14 3.22
N CYS A 139 5.12 -3.94 3.62
CA CYS A 139 4.78 -2.85 2.72
C CYS A 139 5.86 -1.77 2.85
N TYR A 140 6.13 -1.04 1.77
CA TYR A 140 7.00 0.14 1.84
C TYR A 140 6.33 1.39 1.26
N TYR A 141 6.77 2.52 1.80
CA TYR A 141 6.58 3.85 1.24
C TYR A 141 7.96 4.42 0.95
N ALA A 142 8.22 4.83 -0.29
CA ALA A 142 9.48 5.42 -0.71
C ALA A 142 9.24 6.71 -1.50
N VAL A 143 10.16 7.64 -1.37
CA VAL A 143 10.26 8.79 -2.26
C VAL A 143 11.55 8.65 -3.05
N GLU A 144 11.45 8.87 -4.35
CA GLU A 144 12.61 8.94 -5.24
C GLU A 144 13.28 10.32 -5.16
N SER A 145 14.54 10.41 -5.59
CA SER A 145 15.28 11.68 -5.63
C SER A 145 14.72 12.74 -6.57
N ASN A 146 13.73 12.41 -7.41
CA ASN A 146 12.98 13.34 -8.26
C ASN A 146 11.63 13.75 -7.63
N GLY A 147 11.30 13.26 -6.43
CA GLY A 147 10.05 13.54 -5.71
C GLY A 147 8.90 12.60 -6.02
N LYS A 148 9.11 11.63 -6.93
CA LYS A 148 8.10 10.62 -7.23
C LYS A 148 7.93 9.70 -6.04
N VAL A 149 6.67 9.48 -5.66
CA VAL A 149 6.29 8.57 -4.60
C VAL A 149 6.13 7.15 -5.17
N LYS A 150 6.64 6.17 -4.44
CA LYS A 150 6.43 4.75 -4.67
C LYS A 150 5.87 4.10 -3.41
N GLN A 151 4.77 3.38 -3.58
CA GLN A 151 4.19 2.56 -2.53
C GLN A 151 3.99 1.17 -3.12
N ALA A 152 4.50 0.16 -2.44
CA ALA A 152 4.26 -1.22 -2.86
C ALA A 152 4.52 -2.21 -1.72
N CYS A 153 4.38 -3.49 -2.06
CA CYS A 153 4.78 -4.61 -1.25
C CYS A 153 6.28 -4.89 -1.32
N GLY A 154 6.77 -5.57 -0.29
CA GLY A 154 8.16 -5.94 -0.13
C GLY A 154 8.97 -4.86 0.58
N LYS A 155 10.29 -5.04 0.51
CA LYS A 155 11.28 -4.18 1.18
C LYS A 155 11.51 -2.89 0.41
N CYS A 156 12.06 -1.90 1.11
CA CYS A 156 12.55 -0.68 0.53
C CYS A 156 13.53 -0.96 -0.60
N PRO A 157 13.32 -0.35 -1.79
CA PRO A 157 14.25 -0.54 -2.86
C PRO A 157 15.64 0.05 -2.49
N PRO A 158 16.75 -0.60 -2.89
CA PRO A 158 18.07 -0.25 -2.38
C PRO A 158 18.52 1.19 -2.68
N LYS A 159 17.99 1.80 -3.74
CA LYS A 159 18.36 3.16 -4.19
C LYS A 159 17.71 4.24 -3.32
N GLU A 160 16.68 3.89 -2.55
CA GLU A 160 15.82 4.82 -1.81
C GLU A 160 15.92 4.63 -0.29
N LYS A 161 16.90 3.87 0.22
CA LYS A 161 17.02 3.50 1.65
C LYS A 161 16.90 4.67 2.64
N GLY A 162 17.35 5.88 2.27
CA GLY A 162 17.23 7.06 3.14
C GLY A 162 15.80 7.62 3.21
N ALA A 163 15.05 7.55 2.10
CA ALA A 163 13.74 8.17 1.93
C ALA A 163 12.63 7.11 1.84
N CYS A 164 12.84 5.97 2.51
CA CYS A 164 11.96 4.84 2.46
C CYS A 164 11.70 4.30 3.86
N GLN A 165 10.47 3.84 4.08
CA GLN A 165 10.04 3.20 5.30
C GLN A 165 9.31 1.90 4.98
N GLU A 166 9.61 0.89 5.78
CA GLU A 166 8.95 -0.42 5.78
C GLU A 166 7.99 -0.54 6.96
N CYS A 167 6.94 -1.33 6.79
CA CYS A 167 6.00 -1.67 7.85
C CYS A 167 5.27 -2.98 7.52
N THR A 168 4.69 -3.64 8.54
CA THR A 168 4.19 -5.03 8.42
C THR A 168 2.69 -5.20 8.59
N LYS A 169 1.97 -4.09 8.81
CA LYS A 169 0.51 -4.11 8.95
C LYS A 169 -0.15 -3.86 7.60
N THR A 170 -1.37 -4.35 7.41
CA THR A 170 -2.13 -4.00 6.20
C THR A 170 -2.36 -2.48 6.13
N TYR A 171 -2.20 -1.90 4.94
CA TYR A 171 -2.37 -0.47 4.64
C TYR A 171 -1.49 0.47 5.49
N CYS A 172 -0.34 -0.01 5.95
CA CYS A 172 0.54 0.72 6.86
C CYS A 172 1.43 1.76 6.16
N ASN A 173 1.76 1.56 4.89
CA ASN A 173 2.71 2.36 4.11
C ASN A 173 2.11 3.70 3.66
N LYS A 174 1.61 4.50 4.61
CA LYS A 174 0.99 5.81 4.37
C LYS A 174 2.04 6.90 4.12
N GLU A 175 1.61 7.99 3.48
CA GLU A 175 2.44 9.13 3.01
C GLU A 175 3.19 9.96 4.08
N SER A 176 3.30 9.49 5.32
CA SER A 176 3.56 10.38 6.46
C SER A 176 4.74 9.98 7.33
N LEU A 177 5.76 9.28 6.83
CA LEU A 177 6.79 8.67 7.69
C LEU A 177 8.22 8.67 7.11
N VAL A 178 8.48 9.45 6.05
CA VAL A 178 9.83 9.57 5.46
C VAL A 178 10.27 11.03 5.36
N GLY A 179 11.58 11.23 5.17
CA GLY A 179 12.15 12.55 4.93
C GLY A 179 11.70 13.19 3.62
N TYR A 180 11.88 14.51 3.53
CA TYR A 180 11.68 15.28 2.32
C TYR A 180 12.98 15.42 1.56
N TYR A 181 12.93 15.25 0.24
CA TYR A 181 13.99 15.74 -0.61
C TYR A 181 13.87 17.26 -0.76
N CYS A 182 14.98 17.95 -0.61
CA CYS A 182 15.09 19.39 -0.79
C CYS A 182 16.11 19.68 -1.89
N TYR A 183 15.94 20.80 -2.57
CA TYR A 183 17.04 21.36 -3.36
C TYR A 183 18.21 21.71 -2.45
N SER A 184 19.41 21.48 -2.95
CA SER A 184 20.68 21.86 -2.31
C SER A 184 21.50 22.70 -3.28
N ARG A 185 22.58 23.32 -2.78
CA ARG A 185 23.54 24.05 -3.62
C ARG A 185 24.05 23.16 -4.77
N ASP A 186 24.31 23.78 -5.93
CA ASP A 186 24.83 23.14 -7.14
C ASP A 186 23.88 22.17 -7.87
N GLY A 187 22.56 22.35 -7.71
CA GLY A 187 21.56 21.53 -8.40
C GLY A 187 21.44 20.09 -7.88
N LYS A 188 22.10 19.79 -6.75
CA LYS A 188 21.98 18.52 -6.04
C LYS A 188 20.71 18.50 -5.17
N VAL A 189 20.39 17.33 -4.63
CA VAL A 189 19.31 17.14 -3.66
C VAL A 189 19.89 16.67 -2.34
N CYS A 190 19.29 17.10 -1.24
CA CYS A 190 19.55 16.54 0.09
C CYS A 190 18.27 15.94 0.65
N LEU A 191 18.38 15.06 1.63
CA LEU A 191 17.26 14.40 2.27
C LEU A 191 17.18 14.81 3.74
N THR A 192 16.00 15.20 4.21
CA THR A 192 15.78 15.54 5.61
C THR A 192 15.57 14.29 6.47
N ALA A 193 15.71 14.45 7.80
CA ALA A 193 15.08 13.52 8.73
C ALA A 193 13.54 13.54 8.57
N TYR A 194 12.86 12.57 9.18
CA TYR A 194 11.40 12.56 9.26
C TYR A 194 10.87 13.86 9.88
N ASN A 195 9.85 14.48 9.25
CA ASN A 195 9.33 15.81 9.59
C ASN A 195 10.39 16.93 9.64
N GLY A 196 11.56 16.71 9.04
CA GLY A 196 12.55 17.75 8.86
C GLY A 196 12.06 18.83 7.91
N ALA A 197 12.75 19.97 7.88
CA ALA A 197 12.43 21.07 7.00
C ALA A 197 13.42 21.15 5.83
N CYS A 198 12.96 21.63 4.69
CA CYS A 198 13.83 22.25 3.70
C CYS A 198 13.99 23.73 4.04
N TYR A 199 15.05 24.36 3.54
CA TYR A 199 15.23 25.80 3.65
C TYR A 199 15.60 26.43 2.31
N THR A 200 15.18 27.70 2.15
CA THR A 200 15.69 28.65 1.16
C THR A 200 16.22 29.86 1.93
N ALA A 201 17.44 30.30 1.64
CA ALA A 201 18.11 31.42 2.28
C ALA A 201 18.79 32.33 1.26
N ARG A 202 19.13 33.54 1.67
CA ARG A 202 20.06 34.41 0.95
C ARG A 202 21.43 34.38 1.63
N ASN A 203 22.52 34.36 0.86
CA ASN A 203 23.85 34.63 1.40
C ASN A 203 24.10 36.14 1.50
N LYS A 204 25.31 36.54 1.93
CA LYS A 204 25.71 37.95 2.06
C LYS A 204 25.59 38.75 0.75
N ASP A 205 25.73 38.05 -0.38
CA ASP A 205 25.68 38.60 -1.74
C ASP A 205 24.26 38.53 -2.33
N ASN A 206 23.25 38.23 -1.49
CA ASN A 206 21.86 38.03 -1.90
C ASN A 206 21.66 36.88 -2.93
N GLU A 207 22.59 35.94 -3.04
CA GLU A 207 22.43 34.73 -3.84
C GLU A 207 21.57 33.70 -3.09
N VAL A 208 20.79 32.92 -3.84
CA VAL A 208 19.95 31.86 -3.28
C VAL A 208 20.83 30.71 -2.78
N VAL A 209 20.58 30.29 -1.54
CA VAL A 209 21.13 29.08 -0.94
C VAL A 209 19.98 28.19 -0.50
N GLN A 210 19.98 26.94 -0.96
CA GLN A 210 18.98 25.95 -0.63
C GLN A 210 19.61 24.79 0.14
N GLY A 211 18.84 24.14 1.01
CA GLY A 211 19.29 22.92 1.66
C GLY A 211 18.26 22.30 2.59
N CYS A 212 18.76 21.38 3.42
CA CYS A 212 17.98 20.61 4.39
C CYS A 212 18.26 21.07 5.82
N GLY A 213 17.26 20.99 6.68
CA GLY A 213 17.37 21.22 8.11
C GLY A 213 17.08 22.66 8.52
N ASN A 214 17.93 23.20 9.37
CA ASN A 214 17.73 24.52 9.97
C ASN A 214 18.22 25.64 9.05
N CYS A 215 17.60 26.81 9.21
CA CYS A 215 18.04 28.01 8.52
C CYS A 215 19.48 28.37 8.94
N PRO A 216 20.38 28.61 7.98
CA PRO A 216 21.78 28.94 8.29
C PRO A 216 21.96 30.38 8.77
N ASN A 217 20.98 31.26 8.49
CA ASN A 217 21.02 32.68 8.84
C ASN A 217 19.58 33.24 8.96
N PRO A 218 19.39 34.49 9.43
CA PRO A 218 18.08 35.12 9.55
C PRO A 218 17.36 35.41 8.20
N ALA A 219 18.09 35.50 7.09
CA ALA A 219 17.57 35.72 5.74
C ALA A 219 17.10 34.41 5.09
N CYS A 220 16.25 33.68 5.80
CA CYS A 220 15.91 32.31 5.46
C CYS A 220 14.46 31.97 5.80
N LYS A 221 13.83 31.17 4.95
CA LYS A 221 12.52 30.55 5.18
C LYS A 221 12.63 29.04 5.15
N LYS A 222 11.95 28.40 6.11
CA LYS A 222 11.74 26.95 6.13
C LYS A 222 10.46 26.59 5.38
N CYS A 223 10.42 25.40 4.82
CA CYS A 223 9.21 24.80 4.30
C CYS A 223 9.21 23.29 4.57
N PHE A 224 8.02 22.68 4.51
CA PHE A 224 7.80 21.26 4.80
C PHE A 224 7.14 20.61 3.59
N GLY A 225 7.81 19.61 3.02
CA GLY A 225 7.33 18.91 1.83
C GLY A 225 8.44 18.70 0.80
N GLN A 226 8.16 17.82 -0.16
CA GLN A 226 9.09 17.47 -1.23
C GLN A 226 9.37 18.70 -2.09
N PHE A 227 10.65 19.05 -2.25
CA PHE A 227 11.13 20.14 -3.12
C PHE A 227 10.47 21.49 -2.87
N CYS A 228 9.95 21.72 -1.66
CA CYS A 228 9.21 22.94 -1.34
C CYS A 228 10.09 24.19 -1.37
N ASN A 229 11.41 24.03 -1.34
CA ASN A 229 12.38 25.10 -1.33
C ASN A 229 12.83 25.49 -2.74
N ASP A 230 11.95 25.51 -3.74
CA ASP A 230 12.28 25.76 -5.17
C ASP A 230 12.79 27.18 -5.49
N ALA A 231 12.87 28.04 -4.47
CA ALA A 231 13.31 29.42 -4.52
C ALA A 231 12.53 30.34 -5.48
N LYS A 232 11.40 29.88 -6.04
CA LYS A 232 10.57 30.72 -6.88
C LYS A 232 9.99 31.86 -6.05
N ASN A 233 10.17 33.09 -6.54
CA ASN A 233 9.71 34.31 -5.88
C ASN A 233 10.28 34.51 -4.46
N PHE A 234 11.43 33.90 -4.14
CA PHE A 234 12.08 34.12 -2.86
C PHE A 234 12.63 35.56 -2.81
N LYS A 235 12.18 36.36 -1.85
CA LYS A 235 12.53 37.79 -1.76
C LYS A 235 14.03 38.00 -1.52
N TYR A 236 14.50 39.20 -1.85
CA TYR A 236 15.80 39.68 -1.40
C TYR A 236 15.69 40.11 0.06
N TYR A 237 16.83 40.25 0.72
CA TYR A 237 16.86 40.78 2.08
C TYR A 237 17.84 41.95 2.17
N CYS A 238 17.39 43.01 2.83
CA CYS A 238 18.16 44.21 3.11
C CYS A 238 18.49 44.27 4.61
N LEU A 239 19.74 44.54 4.98
CA LEU A 239 20.09 44.91 6.36
C LEU A 239 20.05 46.42 6.51
N TYR A 240 19.23 46.95 7.42
CA TYR A 240 19.23 48.37 7.76
C TYR A 240 20.26 48.66 8.86
N PRO A 241 21.37 49.37 8.56
CA PRO A 241 22.53 49.51 9.47
C PRO A 241 22.18 50.13 10.83
N HIS A 242 21.20 51.03 10.86
CA HIS A 242 20.82 51.74 12.08
C HIS A 242 20.00 50.90 13.07
N PHE A 243 19.42 49.78 12.64
CA PHE A 243 18.49 49.00 13.45
C PHE A 243 18.84 47.51 13.53
N ASN A 244 19.83 47.02 12.77
CA ASN A 244 20.11 45.59 12.58
C ASN A 244 18.85 44.78 12.20
N VAL A 245 17.88 45.44 11.55
CA VAL A 245 16.64 44.82 11.10
C VAL A 245 16.85 44.31 9.69
N LEU A 246 16.54 43.03 9.51
CA LEU A 246 16.51 42.38 8.22
C LEU A 246 15.09 42.51 7.64
N ASN A 247 14.96 43.20 6.50
CA ASN A 247 13.67 43.38 5.82
C ASN A 247 13.65 42.63 4.48
N GLU A 248 12.49 42.11 4.11
CA GLU A 248 12.25 41.55 2.77
C GLU A 248 12.14 42.69 1.75
N CYS A 249 12.80 42.51 0.60
CA CYS A 249 12.91 43.50 -0.46
C CYS A 249 12.61 42.85 -1.82
N ASP A 250 12.03 43.63 -2.74
CA ASP A 250 11.71 43.18 -4.10
C ASP A 250 12.92 43.29 -5.05
N GLU A 251 13.87 44.17 -4.73
CA GLU A 251 15.04 44.47 -5.55
C GLU A 251 16.35 44.02 -4.87
N PRO A 252 17.37 43.61 -5.67
CA PRO A 252 18.63 43.06 -5.18
C PRO A 252 19.65 44.11 -4.71
N GLU A 253 19.37 45.42 -4.84
CA GLU A 253 20.37 46.50 -4.74
C GLU A 253 20.94 46.77 -3.32
N CYS A 254 20.80 45.80 -2.41
CA CYS A 254 21.30 45.84 -1.05
C CYS A 254 22.18 44.61 -0.75
N TYR A 255 23.20 44.76 0.09
CA TYR A 255 24.00 43.64 0.60
C TYR A 255 23.58 43.31 2.03
N ILE A 256 23.52 42.01 2.36
CA ILE A 256 23.28 41.56 3.74
C ILE A 256 24.63 41.64 4.46
N ALA A 257 24.93 42.78 5.08
CA ALA A 257 26.20 42.98 5.77
C ALA A 257 26.37 41.96 6.92
N ARG A 258 27.61 41.50 7.10
CA ARG A 258 28.02 40.54 8.13
C ARG A 258 27.58 41.01 9.52
N GLY A 259 26.85 40.16 10.23
CA GLY A 259 26.83 40.16 11.69
C GLY A 259 28.14 39.57 12.24
N ASP A 260 29.29 40.06 11.77
CA ASP A 260 30.56 39.78 12.44
C ASP A 260 30.64 40.77 13.59
N LYS A 261 30.34 40.27 14.78
CA LYS A 261 30.85 40.85 16.01
C LYS A 261 32.36 40.63 16.03
N ASP A 262 33.11 41.47 15.34
CA ASP A 262 34.42 41.87 15.83
C ASP A 262 34.17 43.04 16.78
N PHE A 263 34.08 42.71 18.07
CA PHE A 263 34.16 43.68 19.15
C PHE A 263 35.66 43.94 19.39
N ASP A 264 36.12 45.15 19.05
CA ASP A 264 37.17 45.83 19.83
C ASP A 264 36.56 46.40 21.12
#